data_AF-A4NZQ8-F1
#
_entry.id   AF-A4NZQ8-F1
#
_cell.length_a   1.000
_cell.length_b   1.000
_cell.length_c   1.000
_cell.angle_alpha   90.00
_cell.angle_beta   90.00
_cell.angle_gamma   90.00
#
_symmetry.space_group_name_H-M   'P 1'
#
loop_
_entity.id
_entity.type
_entity.pdbx_description
1 polymer ?
#
loop_
_entity_poly.entity_id
_entity_poly.type
_entity_poly.pdbx_seq_one_letter_code
_entity_poly.pdbx_strand_id
1 'polypeptide(L)' 'MSIKILSESEIKQVANSYQAPAVLFANPKNLYQRRAKRLRDLAQNHPLSDYLLFAADIVESQLSTLEKILYQHNSLNR' A
#
# COMPACT_ATOMS: atom_id res chain seq x y z
N MET A 1 20.48 24.18 21.36
CA MET A 1 19.60 24.22 20.16
C MET A 1 19.02 25.62 20.05
N SER A 2 19.19 26.32 18.93
CA SER A 2 18.61 27.66 18.73
C SER A 2 17.29 27.56 17.98
N ILE A 3 16.22 28.09 18.54
CA ILE A 3 14.94 28.21 17.85
C ILE A 3 15.01 29.49 17.01
N LYS A 4 14.96 29.36 15.69
CA LYS A 4 14.91 30.50 14.76
C LYS A 4 13.45 30.78 14.43
N ILE A 5 12.98 31.99 14.73
CA ILE A 5 11.64 32.46 14.31
C ILE A 5 11.77 33.02 12.90
N LEU A 6 10.97 32.51 11.96
CA LEU A 6 10.96 32.93 10.57
C LEU A 6 9.96 34.08 10.36
N SER A 7 10.30 34.98 9.45
CA SER A 7 9.41 36.02 8.96
C SER A 7 8.34 35.47 8.01
N GLU A 8 7.24 36.20 7.83
CA GLU A 8 6.11 35.75 7.01
C GLU A 8 6.48 35.49 5.53
N SER A 9 7.48 36.21 5.01
CA SER A 9 8.05 36.00 3.67
C SER A 9 8.86 34.71 3.55
N GLU A 10 9.68 34.39 4.57
CA GLU A 10 10.44 33.14 4.64
C GLU A 10 9.51 31.93 4.76
N ILE A 11 8.41 32.05 5.52
CA ILE A 11 7.39 31.00 5.64
C ILE A 11 6.75 30.71 4.28
N LYS A 12 6.42 31.74 3.49
CA LYS A 12 5.82 31.58 2.15
C LYS A 12 6.79 30.97 1.13
N GLN A 13 8.08 31.27 1.22
CA GLN A 13 9.10 30.60 0.39
C GLN A 13 9.28 29.12 0.75
N VAL A 14 9.30 28.80 2.05
CA VAL A 14 9.41 27.40 2.53
C VAL A 14 8.12 26.61 2.25
N ALA A 15 6.94 27.23 2.30
CA ALA A 15 5.68 26.58 1.95
C ALA A 15 5.67 26.06 0.50
N ASN A 16 6.28 26.79 -0.44
CA ASN A 16 6.46 26.34 -1.83
C ASN A 16 7.51 25.22 -1.99
N SER A 17 8.32 24.97 -0.95
CA SER A 17 9.28 23.85 -0.91
C SER A 17 8.66 22.54 -0.39
N TYR A 18 7.46 22.59 0.20
CA TYR A 18 6.66 21.40 0.47
C TYR A 18 6.01 20.91 -0.83
N GLN A 19 6.83 20.40 -1.74
CA GLN A 19 6.37 19.51 -2.80
C GLN A 19 5.92 18.22 -2.13
N ALA A 20 4.68 18.18 -1.66
CA ALA A 20 4.10 16.94 -1.17
C ALA A 20 4.25 15.89 -2.27
N PRO A 21 4.90 14.75 -2.00
CA PRO A 21 5.08 13.73 -3.02
C PRO A 21 3.69 13.30 -3.49
N ALA A 22 3.54 13.10 -4.80
CA ALA A 22 2.28 12.64 -5.37
C ALA A 22 1.82 11.38 -4.63
N VAL A 23 0.56 11.38 -4.18
CA VAL A 23 -0.02 10.22 -3.49
C VAL A 23 -0.08 9.06 -4.47
N LEU A 24 0.77 8.06 -4.25
CA LEU A 24 0.82 6.87 -5.08
C LEU A 24 -0.27 5.89 -4.65
N PHE A 25 -1.36 5.82 -5.41
CA PHE A 25 -2.35 4.77 -5.27
C PHE A 25 -1.82 3.47 -5.88
N ALA A 26 -1.58 2.46 -5.04
CA ALA A 26 -1.23 1.15 -5.54
C ALA A 26 -2.45 0.52 -6.24
N ASN A 27 -2.23 -0.09 -7.41
CA ASN A 27 -3.25 -0.95 -8.00
C ASN A 27 -3.53 -2.13 -7.04
N PRO A 28 -4.75 -2.28 -6.49
CA PRO A 28 -5.03 -3.28 -5.46
C PRO A 28 -4.76 -4.72 -5.91
N LYS A 29 -4.99 -5.04 -7.19
CA LYS A 29 -4.70 -6.36 -7.76
C LYS A 29 -3.21 -6.67 -7.68
N ASN A 30 -2.37 -5.76 -8.17
CA ASN A 30 -0.92 -5.88 -8.14
C ASN A 30 -0.37 -5.81 -6.71
N LEU A 31 -1.06 -5.14 -5.79
CA LEU A 31 -0.68 -5.04 -4.38
C LEU A 31 -0.86 -6.39 -3.68
N TYR A 32 -2.05 -6.99 -3.75
CA TYR A 32 -2.33 -8.25 -3.08
C TYR A 32 -1.53 -9.40 -3.67
N GLN A 33 -1.39 -9.48 -4.99
CA GLN A 33 -0.57 -10.51 -5.64
C GLN A 33 0.91 -10.45 -5.18
N ARG A 34 1.50 -9.25 -5.14
CA ARG A 34 2.89 -9.09 -4.67
C ARG A 34 3.05 -9.41 -3.19
N ARG A 35 2.06 -9.02 -2.35
CA ARG A 35 2.07 -9.30 -0.92
C ARG A 35 1.99 -10.80 -0.62
N ALA A 36 1.07 -11.52 -1.26
CA ALA A 36 0.95 -12.96 -1.07
C ALA A 36 2.26 -13.68 -1.45
N LYS A 37 2.84 -13.34 -2.61
CA LYS A 37 4.15 -13.87 -3.02
C LYS A 37 5.23 -13.56 -2.00
N ARG A 38 5.35 -12.30 -1.58
CA ARG A 38 6.40 -11.88 -0.64
C ARG A 38 6.28 -12.56 0.73
N LEU A 39 5.07 -12.74 1.23
CA LEU A 39 4.83 -13.44 2.50
C LEU A 39 5.27 -14.90 2.43
N ARG A 40 5.00 -15.59 1.31
CA ARG A 40 5.48 -16.96 1.07
C ARG A 40 7.00 -17.02 0.94
N ASP A 41 7.62 -16.07 0.26
CA ASP A 41 9.08 -15.98 0.16
C ASP A 41 9.70 -15.78 1.56
N LEU A 42 9.11 -14.92 2.39
CA LEU A 42 9.57 -14.66 3.76
C LEU A 42 9.32 -15.83 4.71
N ALA A 43 8.33 -16.69 4.44
CA ALA A 43 8.04 -17.85 5.26
C ALA A 43 9.11 -18.95 5.16
N GLN A 44 9.91 -18.94 4.09
CA GLN A 44 10.97 -19.93 3.88
C GLN A 44 12.03 -19.81 4.99
N ASN A 45 12.27 -20.91 5.71
CA ASN A 45 13.26 -20.99 6.81
C ASN A 45 13.05 -19.94 7.92
N HIS A 46 11.80 -19.51 8.15
CA HIS A 46 11.47 -18.52 9.18
C HIS A 46 10.76 -19.17 10.38
N PRO A 47 11.10 -18.82 11.63
CA PRO A 47 10.46 -19.40 12.82
C PRO A 47 8.96 -19.08 12.93
N LEU A 48 8.49 -18.08 12.19
CA LEU A 48 7.07 -17.71 12.07
C LEU A 48 6.47 -18.14 10.72
N SER A 49 7.02 -19.18 10.08
CA SER A 49 6.58 -19.68 8.77
C SER A 49 5.07 -19.84 8.71
N ASP A 50 4.48 -20.48 9.72
CA ASP A 50 3.06 -20.83 9.72
C ASP A 50 2.17 -19.59 9.77
N TYR A 51 2.57 -18.59 10.57
CA TYR A 51 1.87 -17.31 10.62
C TYR A 51 2.01 -16.53 9.30
N LEU A 52 3.19 -16.54 8.68
CA LEU A 52 3.44 -15.87 7.41
C LEU A 52 2.66 -16.52 6.26
N LEU A 53 2.55 -17.86 6.26
CA LEU A 53 1.72 -18.60 5.31
C LEU A 53 0.23 -18.31 5.52
N PHE A 54 -0.24 -18.33 6.77
CA PHE A 54 -1.60 -17.92 7.11
C PHE A 54 -1.93 -16.49 6.63
N ALA A 55 -1.02 -15.54 6.87
CA ALA A 55 -1.19 -14.18 6.39
C ALA A 55 -1.20 -14.10 4.86
N ALA A 56 -0.40 -14.93 4.17
CA ALA A 56 -0.41 -15.01 2.71
C ALA A 56 -1.76 -15.49 2.17
N ASP A 57 -2.39 -16.46 2.83
CA ASP A 57 -3.69 -17.01 2.44
C ASP A 57 -4.83 -16.00 2.64
N ILE A 58 -4.77 -15.18 3.69
CA ILE A 58 -5.70 -14.05 3.88
C ILE A 58 -5.57 -13.08 2.71
N VAL A 59 -4.35 -12.70 2.34
CA VAL A 59 -4.09 -11.74 1.25
C VAL A 59 -4.55 -12.31 -0.09
N GLU A 60 -4.40 -13.60 -0.32
CA GLU A 60 -4.91 -14.26 -1.52
C GLU A 60 -6.45 -14.30 -1.55
N SER A 61 -7.09 -14.49 -0.41
CA SER A 61 -8.55 -14.39 -0.27
C SER A 61 -9.05 -12.96 -0.56
N GLN A 62 -8.30 -11.94 -0.14
CA GLN A 62 -8.59 -10.53 -0.47
C GLN A 62 -8.50 -10.27 -1.97
N LEU A 63 -7.48 -10.82 -2.64
CA LEU A 63 -7.34 -10.73 -4.09
C LEU A 63 -8.53 -11.39 -4.81
N SER A 64 -8.88 -12.63 -4.44
CA SER A 64 -10.01 -13.35 -5.02
C SER A 64 -11.33 -12.59 -4.83
N THR A 65 -11.54 -12.00 -3.66
CA THR A 65 -12.74 -11.21 -3.36
C THR A 65 -12.81 -9.95 -4.22
N LEU A 66 -11.70 -9.22 -4.33
CA LEU A 66 -11.60 -8.05 -5.20
C LEU A 66 -11.94 -8.40 -6.65
N GLU A 67 -11.37 -9.49 -7.17
CA GLU A 67 -11.63 -9.94 -8.54
C GLU A 67 -13.11 -10.27 -8.75
N LYS A 68 -13.73 -11.02 -7.83
CA LYS A 68 -15.18 -11.33 -7.89
C LYS A 68 -16.03 -10.07 -7.94
N ILE A 69 -15.74 -9.08 -7.09
CA ILE A 69 -16.47 -7.79 -7.08
C ILE A 69 -16.32 -7.07 -8.42
N LEU A 70 -15.10 -7.03 -8.97
CA LEU A 70 -14.85 -6.40 -10.27
C LEU A 70 -15.58 -7.11 -11.42
N TYR A 71 -15.62 -8.44 -11.42
CA TYR A 71 -16.38 -9.21 -12.40
C TYR A 71 -17.89 -8.93 -12.30
N GLN A 72 -18.45 -8.92 -11.08
CA GLN A 72 -19.88 -8.64 -10.85
C GLN A 72 -20.24 -7.21 -11.28
N HIS A 73 -19.42 -6.22 -10.95
CA HIS A 73 -19.62 -4.84 -11.37
C HIS A 73 -19.63 -4.70 -12.90
N ASN A 74 -18.71 -5.38 -13.59
CA ASN A 74 -18.65 -5.35 -15.05
C ASN A 74 -19.78 -6.13 -15.74
N SER A 75 -20.38 -7.14 -15.09
CA SER A 75 -21.53 -7.88 -15.62
C SER A 75 -22.87 -7.15 -15.45
N LEU A 76 -22.97 -6.22 -14.48
CA LEU A 76 -24.18 -5.43 -14.24
C LEU A 76 -24.26 -4.14 -15.09
N ASN A 77 -23.14 -3.76 -15.71
CA ASN A 77 -23.02 -2.58 -16.57
C ASN A 77 -22.97 -2.93 -18.08
N ARG A 78 -23.37 -4.16 -18.45
CA ARG A 78 -23.59 -4.59 -19.85
C ARG A 78 -25.06 -4.91 -20.05
#